data_AF-A0A423JMB1-F1
#
_entry.id   AF-A0A423JMB1-F1
#
_cell.length_a   1.000
_cell.length_b   1.000
_cell.length_c   1.000
_cell.angle_alpha   90.00
_cell.angle_beta   90.00
_cell.angle_gamma   90.00
#
_symmetry.space_group_name_H-M   'P 1'
#
loop_
_entity.id
_entity.type
_entity.pdbx_description
1 polymer ?
#
loop_
_entity_poly.entity_id
_entity_poly.type
_entity_poly.pdbx_seq_one_letter_code
_entity_poly.pdbx_strand_id
1 'polypeptide(L)'
;MIHITLPDGSLREYDQPLSVYELAASIGFALAKAAVAGRVDGVLVDCGFVIQGDARVSIVTPQEPDGLEILRRSCALMLAMAVKQLHPSVLLLKGSALGDGFFYEFALQRTLTLADLIPIEVRMRMLAATNHSIRQRPLSATEQHSVYCMGDSEYLSKGPHVPATKVLQAFVLDHVGGTSLQRIYGTCWPSQEELERWRTPPQVMLVNIDERQIAFTQSVTEQLRRSGIHAHVDLRNEKIAHKIRVHSERSVPYLLVVGEKEKHGGFVSVRSCSGEDFGRMKIDQVCGFLHPKDCGV
;
A
#
# COMPACT_ATOMS: atom_id res chain seq x y z
N MET A 1 -28.37 -23.99 6.51
CA MET A 1 -28.41 -22.69 7.21
C MET A 1 -27.02 -22.40 7.73
N ILE A 2 -26.50 -21.23 7.40
CA ILE A 2 -25.17 -20.73 7.75
C ILE A 2 -25.38 -19.49 8.63
N HIS A 3 -24.69 -19.44 9.75
CA HIS A 3 -24.73 -18.33 10.70
C HIS A 3 -23.47 -17.47 10.57
N ILE A 4 -23.66 -16.21 10.20
CA ILE A 4 -22.57 -15.23 10.08
C ILE A 4 -22.63 -14.26 11.26
N THR A 5 -21.55 -14.21 12.04
CA THR A 5 -21.39 -13.24 13.13
C THR A 5 -20.64 -12.01 12.64
N LEU A 6 -21.26 -10.83 12.75
CA LEU A 6 -20.66 -9.55 12.36
C LEU A 6 -19.86 -8.91 13.51
N PRO A 7 -19.04 -7.87 13.26
CA PRO A 7 -18.20 -7.26 14.29
C PRO A 7 -18.96 -6.64 15.47
N ASP A 8 -20.20 -6.19 15.23
CA ASP A 8 -21.11 -5.65 16.23
C ASP A 8 -21.79 -6.74 17.10
N GLY A 9 -21.48 -8.02 16.83
CA GLY A 9 -22.07 -9.17 17.51
C GLY A 9 -23.43 -9.60 16.94
N SER A 10 -23.95 -8.90 15.93
CA SER A 10 -25.19 -9.32 15.26
C SER A 10 -24.98 -10.61 14.48
N LEU A 11 -26.02 -11.45 14.47
CA LEU A 11 -26.06 -12.70 13.73
C LEU A 11 -26.92 -12.53 12.48
N ARG A 12 -26.45 -13.07 11.35
CA ARG A 12 -27.22 -13.17 10.12
C ARG A 12 -27.29 -14.61 9.65
N GLU A 13 -28.47 -15.00 9.17
CA GLU A 13 -28.75 -16.36 8.72
C GLU A 13 -28.91 -16.40 7.21
N TYR A 14 -28.30 -17.41 6.59
CA TYR A 14 -28.38 -17.64 5.14
C TYR A 14 -28.62 -19.12 4.85
N ASP A 15 -29.49 -19.42 3.89
CA ASP A 15 -29.86 -20.80 3.56
C ASP A 15 -28.84 -21.50 2.65
N GLN A 16 -27.96 -20.73 1.99
CA GLN A 16 -26.96 -21.22 1.05
C GLN A 16 -25.60 -20.53 1.24
N PRO A 17 -24.49 -21.16 0.81
CA PRO A 17 -23.20 -20.50 0.75
C PRO A 17 -23.26 -19.20 -0.03
N LEU A 18 -22.53 -18.20 0.44
CA LEU A 18 -22.48 -16.88 -0.17
C LEU A 18 -21.06 -16.34 -0.16
N SER A 19 -20.74 -15.52 -1.15
CA SER A 19 -19.49 -14.80 -1.19
C SER A 19 -19.43 -13.66 -0.17
N VAL A 20 -18.22 -13.24 0.18
CA VAL A 20 -17.98 -12.02 0.96
C VAL A 20 -18.69 -10.80 0.35
N TYR A 21 -18.68 -10.68 -0.98
CA TYR A 21 -19.36 -9.61 -1.68
C TYR A 21 -20.89 -9.67 -1.51
N GLU A 22 -21.50 -10.85 -1.64
CA GLU A 22 -22.93 -11.04 -1.45
C GLU A 22 -23.35 -10.76 0.00
N LEU A 23 -22.53 -11.17 0.97
CA LEU A 23 -22.71 -10.80 2.36
C LEU A 23 -22.71 -9.27 2.53
N ALA A 24 -21.70 -8.57 2.00
CA ALA A 24 -21.63 -7.11 2.05
C ALA A 24 -22.87 -6.46 1.40
N ALA A 25 -23.34 -7.00 0.27
CA ALA A 25 -24.52 -6.49 -0.45
C ALA A 25 -25.81 -6.68 0.35
N SER A 26 -25.93 -7.80 1.09
CA SER A 26 -27.06 -8.05 1.98
C SER A 26 -27.08 -7.13 3.22
N ILE A 27 -25.92 -6.60 3.62
CA ILE A 27 -25.81 -5.62 4.71
C ILE A 27 -26.19 -4.23 4.17
N GLY A 28 -25.66 -3.85 3.02
CA GLY A 28 -26.04 -2.62 2.35
C GLY A 28 -25.26 -2.35 1.08
N PHE A 29 -25.91 -1.71 0.10
CA PHE A 29 -25.32 -1.39 -1.20
C PHE A 29 -24.04 -0.56 -1.09
N ALA A 30 -24.01 0.43 -0.19
CA ALA A 30 -22.82 1.26 0.02
C ALA A 30 -21.62 0.45 0.52
N LEU A 31 -21.85 -0.51 1.44
CA LEU A 31 -20.82 -1.37 1.98
C LEU A 31 -20.26 -2.31 0.90
N ALA A 32 -21.12 -2.95 0.10
CA ALA A 32 -20.69 -3.77 -1.03
C ALA A 32 -19.84 -2.99 -2.04
N LYS A 33 -20.22 -1.75 -2.33
CA LYS A 33 -19.45 -0.88 -3.23
C LYS A 33 -18.08 -0.52 -2.66
N ALA A 34 -17.96 -0.35 -1.34
CA ALA A 34 -16.72 -0.01 -0.65
C ALA A 34 -15.84 -1.22 -0.33
N ALA A 35 -16.38 -2.45 -0.38
CA ALA A 35 -15.66 -3.66 -0.01
C ALA A 35 -14.48 -3.95 -0.95
N VAL A 36 -13.29 -4.11 -0.38
CA VAL A 36 -12.09 -4.57 -1.10
C VAL A 36 -11.70 -6.00 -0.78
N ALA A 37 -12.10 -6.50 0.39
CA ALA A 37 -11.89 -7.87 0.84
C ALA A 37 -12.86 -8.22 1.97
N GLY A 38 -12.75 -9.45 2.48
CA GLY A 38 -13.36 -9.87 3.72
C GLY A 38 -12.32 -10.41 4.69
N ARG A 39 -12.70 -10.45 5.97
CA ARG A 39 -11.97 -11.22 6.98
C ARG A 39 -12.90 -12.28 7.51
N VAL A 40 -12.58 -13.55 7.27
CA VAL A 40 -13.34 -14.72 7.71
C VAL A 40 -12.52 -15.43 8.77
N ASP A 41 -13.03 -15.48 10.00
CA ASP A 41 -12.36 -16.05 11.18
C ASP A 41 -10.92 -15.53 11.38
N GLY A 42 -10.75 -14.23 11.14
CA GLY A 42 -9.47 -13.54 11.28
C GLY A 42 -8.59 -13.55 10.02
N VAL A 43 -8.90 -14.37 9.01
CA VAL A 43 -8.11 -14.52 7.78
C VAL A 43 -8.64 -13.60 6.67
N LEU A 44 -7.74 -12.84 6.04
CA LEU A 44 -8.07 -12.00 4.89
C LEU A 44 -8.31 -12.83 3.63
N VAL A 45 -9.44 -12.58 2.96
CA VAL A 45 -9.87 -13.29 1.75
C VAL A 45 -10.43 -12.31 0.71
N ASP A 46 -10.39 -12.70 -0.56
CA ASP A 46 -10.97 -11.89 -1.65
C ASP A 46 -12.48 -11.73 -1.51
N CYS A 47 -13.05 -10.67 -2.09
CA CYS A 47 -14.51 -10.47 -2.11
C CYS A 47 -15.28 -11.63 -2.77
N GLY A 48 -14.64 -12.38 -3.66
CA GLY A 48 -15.22 -13.57 -4.31
C GLY A 48 -15.12 -14.85 -3.48
N PHE A 49 -14.49 -14.83 -2.30
CA PHE A 49 -14.39 -16.01 -1.44
C PHE A 49 -15.76 -16.43 -0.94
N VAL A 50 -16.10 -17.71 -1.15
CA VAL A 50 -17.39 -18.30 -0.76
C VAL A 50 -17.31 -18.84 0.66
N ILE A 51 -18.17 -18.32 1.53
CA ILE A 51 -18.33 -18.76 2.90
C ILE A 51 -19.29 -19.96 2.88
N GLN A 52 -18.79 -21.14 3.27
CA GLN A 52 -19.51 -22.41 3.17
C GLN A 52 -20.19 -22.85 4.48
N GLY A 53 -19.84 -22.23 5.60
CA GLY A 53 -20.30 -22.60 6.94
C GLY A 53 -20.28 -21.40 7.88
N ASP A 54 -20.65 -21.66 9.13
CA ASP A 54 -20.70 -20.64 10.17
C ASP A 54 -19.32 -19.98 10.35
N ALA A 55 -19.31 -18.66 10.42
CA ALA A 55 -18.07 -17.90 10.52
C ALA A 55 -18.28 -16.52 11.14
N ARG A 56 -17.21 -15.96 11.72
CA ARG A 56 -17.15 -14.54 12.05
C ARG A 56 -16.60 -13.77 10.85
N VAL A 57 -17.37 -12.81 10.36
CA VAL A 57 -17.01 -12.08 9.14
C VAL A 57 -17.02 -10.56 9.36
N SER A 58 -15.94 -9.89 8.93
CA SER A 58 -15.90 -8.44 8.80
C SER A 58 -15.61 -8.05 7.35
N ILE A 59 -16.33 -7.07 6.82
CA ILE A 59 -16.04 -6.50 5.50
C ILE A 59 -14.86 -5.54 5.64
N VAL A 60 -13.85 -5.70 4.79
CA VAL A 60 -12.67 -4.84 4.78
C VAL A 60 -12.83 -3.76 3.73
N THR A 61 -12.64 -2.51 4.15
CA THR A 61 -12.76 -1.31 3.31
C THR A 61 -11.40 -0.61 3.16
N PRO A 62 -11.18 0.21 2.10
CA PRO A 62 -9.95 0.97 1.91
C PRO A 62 -9.57 1.92 3.04
N GLN A 63 -10.51 2.26 3.93
CA GLN A 63 -10.30 3.13 5.08
C GLN A 63 -9.54 2.42 6.21
N GLU A 64 -9.47 1.10 6.18
CA GLU A 64 -8.73 0.29 7.15
C GLU A 64 -7.30 0.02 6.66
N PRO A 65 -6.31 -0.16 7.57
CA PRO A 65 -4.92 -0.44 7.19
C PRO A 65 -4.76 -1.61 6.22
N ASP A 66 -5.43 -2.73 6.50
CA ASP A 66 -5.39 -3.92 5.62
C ASP A 66 -6.02 -3.63 4.26
N GLY A 67 -7.13 -2.87 4.22
CA GLY A 67 -7.78 -2.50 2.97
C GLY A 67 -6.95 -1.55 2.12
N LEU A 68 -6.26 -0.60 2.75
CA LEU A 68 -5.32 0.30 2.07
C LEU A 68 -4.11 -0.47 1.51
N GLU A 69 -3.62 -1.47 2.23
CA GLU A 69 -2.56 -2.35 1.72
C GLU A 69 -3.03 -3.16 0.50
N ILE A 70 -4.25 -3.72 0.55
CA ILE A 70 -4.87 -4.45 -0.57
C ILE A 70 -5.05 -3.55 -1.79
N LEU A 71 -5.47 -2.30 -1.58
CA LEU A 71 -5.58 -1.27 -2.62
C LEU A 71 -4.24 -1.04 -3.31
N ARG A 72 -3.18 -0.79 -2.52
CA ARG A 72 -1.81 -0.58 -3.02
C ARG A 72 -1.23 -1.79 -3.74
N ARG A 73 -1.45 -2.99 -3.21
CA ARG A 73 -1.03 -4.26 -3.83
C ARG A 73 -1.71 -4.47 -5.18
N SER A 74 -2.98 -4.10 -5.29
CA SER A 74 -3.73 -4.18 -6.55
C SER A 74 -3.30 -3.11 -7.55
N CYS A 75 -2.98 -1.91 -7.08
CA CYS A 75 -2.34 -0.85 -7.86
C CYS A 75 -1.00 -1.33 -8.48
N ALA A 76 -0.18 -2.10 -7.74
CA ALA A 76 1.02 -2.75 -8.29
C ALA A 76 0.71 -3.74 -9.43
N LEU A 77 -0.32 -4.58 -9.31
CA LEU A 77 -0.72 -5.47 -10.42
C LEU A 77 -1.19 -4.69 -11.66
N MET A 78 -1.96 -3.61 -11.46
CA MET A 78 -2.39 -2.76 -12.57
C MET A 78 -1.20 -2.08 -13.26
N LEU A 79 -0.18 -1.66 -12.49
CA LEU A 79 1.08 -1.16 -13.04
C LEU A 79 1.78 -2.23 -13.87
N ALA A 80 1.85 -3.47 -13.40
CA ALA A 80 2.43 -4.58 -14.16
C ALA A 80 1.71 -4.81 -15.50
N MET A 81 0.37 -4.76 -15.49
CA MET A 81 -0.44 -4.87 -16.70
C MET A 81 -0.18 -3.71 -17.67
N ALA A 82 -0.13 -2.47 -17.17
CA ALA A 82 0.17 -1.30 -17.99
C ALA A 82 1.55 -1.40 -18.66
N VAL A 83 2.58 -1.74 -17.88
CA VAL A 83 3.95 -1.90 -18.40
C VAL A 83 4.04 -3.06 -19.39
N LYS A 84 3.39 -4.20 -19.13
CA LYS A 84 3.38 -5.34 -20.05
C LYS A 84 2.71 -5.01 -21.38
N GLN A 85 1.65 -4.20 -21.38
CA GLN A 85 0.98 -3.76 -22.60
C GLN A 85 1.80 -2.74 -23.40
N LEU A 86 2.51 -1.84 -22.73
CA LEU A 86 3.39 -0.85 -23.39
C LEU A 86 4.73 -1.44 -23.83
N HIS A 87 5.22 -2.46 -23.11
CA HIS A 87 6.50 -3.12 -23.35
C HIS A 87 6.32 -4.65 -23.34
N PRO A 88 5.84 -5.25 -24.43
CA PRO A 88 5.52 -6.69 -24.47
C PRO A 88 6.68 -7.62 -24.09
N SER A 89 7.93 -7.21 -24.34
CA SER A 89 9.13 -7.96 -24.00
C SER A 89 9.56 -7.87 -22.54
N VAL A 90 8.88 -7.07 -21.69
CA VAL A 90 9.20 -6.96 -20.27
C VAL A 90 9.01 -8.28 -19.54
N LEU A 91 9.95 -8.60 -18.66
CA LEU A 91 9.80 -9.66 -17.67
C LEU A 91 9.31 -9.04 -16.36
N LEU A 92 8.15 -9.52 -15.90
CA LEU A 92 7.55 -9.13 -14.62
C LEU A 92 8.19 -9.98 -13.52
N LEU A 93 8.68 -9.34 -12.44
CA LEU A 93 9.30 -10.05 -11.32
C LEU A 93 8.42 -10.03 -10.09
N LYS A 94 8.39 -8.92 -9.34
CA LYS A 94 7.69 -8.83 -8.07
C LYS A 94 7.02 -7.48 -7.89
N GLY A 95 5.75 -7.50 -7.47
CA GLY A 95 5.01 -6.33 -7.03
C GLY A 95 4.54 -6.46 -5.60
N SER A 96 4.49 -5.35 -4.87
CA SER A 96 3.94 -5.32 -3.51
C SER A 96 3.54 -3.90 -3.11
N ALA A 97 2.65 -3.80 -2.12
CA ALA A 97 2.53 -2.59 -1.31
C ALA A 97 3.84 -2.34 -0.56
N LEU A 98 4.18 -1.07 -0.36
CA LEU A 98 5.38 -0.61 0.34
C LEU A 98 5.14 0.80 0.89
N GLY A 99 5.18 0.96 2.22
CA GLY A 99 5.03 2.27 2.85
C GLY A 99 3.71 2.93 2.47
N ASP A 100 3.78 4.16 1.97
CA ASP A 100 2.64 4.95 1.50
C ASP A 100 2.17 4.59 0.09
N GLY A 101 2.71 3.52 -0.51
CA GLY A 101 2.44 3.21 -1.89
C GLY A 101 2.73 1.77 -2.24
N PHE A 102 3.28 1.59 -3.42
CA PHE A 102 3.55 0.31 -4.02
C PHE A 102 4.75 0.41 -4.96
N PHE A 103 5.29 -0.74 -5.31
CA PHE A 103 6.27 -0.83 -6.38
C PHE A 103 6.04 -2.09 -7.20
N TYR A 104 6.61 -2.09 -8.40
CA TYR A 104 6.77 -3.29 -9.19
C TYR A 104 8.17 -3.33 -9.80
N GLU A 105 8.79 -4.50 -9.76
CA GLU A 105 10.13 -4.78 -10.28
C GLU A 105 10.06 -5.48 -11.64
N PHE A 106 10.89 -5.00 -12.56
CA PHE A 106 10.93 -5.39 -13.96
C PHE A 106 12.36 -5.70 -14.39
N ALA A 107 12.51 -6.65 -15.31
CA ALA A 107 13.71 -6.77 -16.13
C ALA A 107 13.41 -6.27 -17.55
N LEU A 108 14.14 -5.23 -17.95
CA LEU A 108 14.03 -4.52 -19.22
C LEU A 108 15.43 -4.31 -19.78
N GLN A 109 15.60 -4.46 -21.10
CA GLN A 109 16.89 -4.18 -21.76
C GLN A 109 17.24 -2.69 -21.75
N ARG A 110 16.22 -1.81 -21.81
CA ARG A 110 16.40 -0.35 -21.75
C ARG A 110 16.23 0.16 -20.32
N THR A 111 16.93 1.23 -19.99
CA THR A 111 16.75 1.97 -18.74
C THR A 111 15.50 2.86 -18.82
N LEU A 112 14.65 2.76 -17.82
CA LEU A 112 13.49 3.60 -17.60
C LEU A 112 13.92 4.92 -16.96
N THR A 113 13.21 5.98 -17.34
CA THR A 113 13.41 7.34 -16.86
C THR A 113 12.10 7.88 -16.29
N LEU A 114 12.16 9.03 -15.61
CA LEU A 114 10.94 9.69 -15.13
C LEU A 114 9.98 10.05 -16.27
N ALA A 115 10.47 10.29 -17.49
CA ALA A 115 9.63 10.56 -18.65
C ALA A 115 8.80 9.34 -19.07
N ASP A 116 9.27 8.13 -18.82
CA ASP A 116 8.53 6.90 -19.11
C ASP A 116 7.33 6.70 -18.17
N LEU A 117 7.31 7.36 -17.00
CA LEU A 117 6.21 7.24 -16.05
C LEU A 117 4.91 7.84 -16.60
N ILE A 118 5.00 8.91 -17.39
CA ILE A 118 3.82 9.61 -17.94
C ILE A 118 2.95 8.69 -18.79
N PRO A 119 3.45 8.03 -19.86
CA PRO A 119 2.63 7.13 -20.66
C PRO A 119 2.16 5.89 -19.88
N ILE A 120 2.96 5.39 -18.93
CA ILE A 120 2.57 4.26 -18.07
C ILE A 120 1.39 4.65 -17.18
N GLU A 121 1.44 5.82 -16.54
CA GLU A 121 0.38 6.31 -15.68
C GLU A 121 -0.90 6.61 -16.46
N VAL A 122 -0.79 7.20 -17.66
CA VAL A 122 -1.93 7.36 -18.59
C VAL A 122 -2.56 5.99 -18.89
N ARG A 123 -1.74 4.98 -19.19
CA ARG A 123 -2.26 3.63 -19.45
C ARG A 123 -2.93 3.04 -18.22
N MET A 124 -2.36 3.18 -17.03
CA MET A 124 -2.98 2.75 -15.78
C MET A 124 -4.35 3.40 -15.56
N ARG A 125 -4.51 4.70 -15.85
CA ARG A 125 -5.81 5.39 -15.74
C ARG A 125 -6.85 4.81 -16.69
N MET A 126 -6.45 4.47 -17.92
CA MET A 126 -7.34 3.79 -18.87
C MET A 126 -7.77 2.42 -18.32
N LEU A 127 -6.84 1.65 -17.74
CA LEU A 127 -7.13 0.33 -17.19
C LEU A 127 -8.04 0.39 -15.97
N ALA A 128 -7.89 1.41 -15.12
CA ALA A 128 -8.82 1.69 -14.03
C ALA A 128 -10.24 1.92 -14.57
N ALA A 129 -10.39 2.70 -15.65
CA ALA A 129 -11.67 2.99 -16.28
C ALA A 129 -12.32 1.77 -16.96
N THR A 130 -11.53 0.82 -17.50
CA THR A 130 -12.06 -0.40 -18.14
C THR A 130 -12.76 -1.35 -17.16
N ASN A 131 -12.53 -1.21 -15.85
CA ASN A 131 -13.18 -2.03 -14.82
C ASN A 131 -12.97 -3.55 -15.01
N HIS A 132 -11.73 -3.96 -15.29
CA HIS A 132 -11.39 -5.39 -15.33
C HIS A 132 -11.61 -6.02 -13.96
N SER A 133 -12.28 -7.17 -13.92
CA SER A 133 -12.34 -7.99 -12.72
C SER A 133 -10.96 -8.53 -12.37
N ILE A 134 -10.61 -8.53 -11.09
CA ILE A 134 -9.42 -9.17 -10.57
C ILE A 134 -9.89 -10.38 -9.77
N ARG A 135 -9.55 -11.58 -10.22
CA ARG A 135 -10.01 -12.82 -9.58
C ARG A 135 -8.86 -13.77 -9.36
N GLN A 136 -8.81 -14.38 -8.18
CA GLN A 136 -7.92 -15.50 -7.94
C GLN A 136 -8.38 -16.69 -8.78
N ARG A 137 -7.46 -17.32 -9.51
CA ARG A 137 -7.72 -18.62 -10.13
C ARG A 137 -7.75 -19.68 -9.02
N PRO A 138 -8.64 -20.69 -9.10
CA PRO A 138 -8.58 -21.84 -8.21
C PRO A 138 -7.17 -22.43 -8.20
N LEU A 139 -6.58 -22.52 -7.01
CA LEU A 139 -5.28 -23.15 -6.79
C LEU A 139 -5.40 -24.64 -7.05
N SER A 140 -4.50 -25.18 -7.88
CA SER A 140 -4.31 -26.62 -7.98
C SER A 140 -3.39 -27.13 -6.85
N ALA A 141 -3.48 -28.43 -6.54
CA ALA A 141 -2.74 -29.03 -5.43
C ALA A 141 -1.20 -28.93 -5.54
N THR A 142 -0.68 -28.63 -6.74
CA THR A 142 0.74 -28.51 -7.03
C THR A 142 1.25 -27.06 -7.00
N GLU A 143 0.37 -26.07 -6.87
CA GLU A 143 0.74 -24.66 -6.93
C GLU A 143 1.08 -24.10 -5.55
N GLN A 144 2.29 -23.56 -5.44
CA GLN A 144 2.78 -22.92 -4.21
C GLN A 144 2.39 -21.43 -4.10
N HIS A 145 1.95 -20.83 -5.21
CA HIS A 145 1.68 -19.39 -5.32
C HIS A 145 0.31 -19.14 -5.91
N SER A 146 -0.39 -18.13 -5.39
CA SER A 146 -1.67 -17.70 -5.94
C SER A 146 -1.48 -17.01 -7.29
N VAL A 147 -2.38 -17.33 -8.23
CA VAL A 147 -2.46 -16.72 -9.55
C VAL A 147 -3.73 -15.88 -9.61
N TYR A 148 -3.59 -14.63 -10.04
CA TYR A 148 -4.69 -13.70 -10.25
C TYR A 148 -4.86 -13.41 -11.73
N CYS A 149 -6.10 -13.50 -12.20
CA CYS A 149 -6.49 -13.13 -13.55
C CYS A 149 -6.99 -11.68 -13.56
N MET A 150 -6.49 -10.87 -14.49
CA MET A 150 -6.97 -9.52 -14.77
C MET A 150 -7.09 -9.35 -16.28
N GLY A 151 -8.33 -9.36 -16.79
CA GLY A 151 -8.56 -9.55 -18.23
C GLY A 151 -8.05 -10.93 -18.68
N ASP A 152 -7.36 -10.98 -19.82
CA ASP A 152 -6.81 -12.22 -20.39
C ASP A 152 -5.40 -12.55 -19.88
N SER A 153 -4.92 -11.82 -18.87
CA SER A 153 -3.56 -11.96 -18.33
C SER A 153 -3.56 -12.53 -16.93
N GLU A 154 -2.56 -13.38 -16.65
CA GLU A 154 -2.34 -13.98 -15.34
C GLU A 154 -1.12 -13.37 -14.65
N TYR A 155 -1.24 -13.19 -13.34
CA TYR A 155 -0.21 -12.58 -12.49
C TYR A 155 0.01 -13.42 -11.23
N LEU A 156 1.27 -13.73 -10.95
CA LEU A 156 1.66 -14.33 -9.67
C LEU A 156 1.66 -13.23 -8.60
N SER A 157 0.79 -13.37 -7.61
CA SER A 157 0.66 -12.39 -6.53
C SER A 157 0.10 -13.03 -5.27
N LYS A 158 0.42 -12.42 -4.12
CA LYS A 158 -0.22 -12.77 -2.86
C LYS A 158 -1.56 -12.03 -2.77
N GLY A 159 -2.61 -12.77 -2.42
CA GLY A 159 -3.92 -12.21 -2.15
C GLY A 159 -4.06 -11.54 -0.77
N PRO A 160 -5.22 -10.93 -0.49
CA PRO A 160 -6.28 -10.65 -1.46
C PRO A 160 -6.00 -9.42 -2.33
N HIS A 161 -6.87 -9.18 -3.30
CA HIS A 161 -6.87 -8.03 -4.20
C HIS A 161 -8.26 -7.38 -4.27
N VAL A 162 -8.30 -6.11 -4.69
CA VAL A 162 -9.58 -5.41 -4.92
C VAL A 162 -10.39 -6.14 -6.00
N PRO A 163 -11.73 -6.13 -5.95
CA PRO A 163 -12.55 -6.92 -6.87
C PRO A 163 -12.45 -6.49 -8.35
N ALA A 164 -12.12 -5.23 -8.61
CA ALA A 164 -11.96 -4.72 -9.97
C ALA A 164 -11.10 -3.46 -10.05
N THR A 165 -10.53 -3.19 -11.24
CA THR A 165 -9.65 -2.04 -11.47
C THR A 165 -10.32 -0.69 -11.26
N LYS A 166 -11.66 -0.59 -11.37
CA LYS A 166 -12.40 0.66 -11.10
C LYS A 166 -12.24 1.18 -9.67
N VAL A 167 -11.81 0.34 -8.73
CA VAL A 167 -11.55 0.74 -7.34
C VAL A 167 -10.25 1.56 -7.25
N LEU A 168 -9.35 1.41 -8.21
CA LEU A 168 -8.01 2.01 -8.24
C LEU A 168 -8.03 3.36 -8.97
N GLN A 169 -8.57 4.41 -8.35
CA GLN A 169 -8.76 5.70 -9.02
C GLN A 169 -7.73 6.78 -8.63
N ALA A 170 -7.27 6.78 -7.38
CA ALA A 170 -6.38 7.82 -6.86
C ALA A 170 -4.95 7.27 -6.69
N PHE A 171 -4.15 7.36 -7.74
CA PHE A 171 -2.76 6.94 -7.74
C PHE A 171 -1.87 7.88 -8.56
N VAL A 172 -0.56 7.85 -8.29
CA VAL A 172 0.47 8.54 -9.08
C VAL A 172 1.78 7.72 -9.05
N LEU A 173 2.52 7.74 -10.15
CA LEU A 173 3.88 7.21 -10.24
C LEU A 173 4.87 8.35 -10.05
N ASP A 174 5.88 8.17 -9.20
CA ASP A 174 6.76 9.28 -8.80
C ASP A 174 8.26 8.98 -8.93
N HIS A 175 8.65 7.71 -9.01
CA HIS A 175 10.05 7.34 -8.99
C HIS A 175 10.35 6.07 -9.79
N VAL A 176 11.53 6.06 -10.40
CA VAL A 176 12.15 4.87 -10.99
C VAL A 176 13.47 4.63 -10.27
N GLY A 177 13.68 3.42 -9.78
CA GLY A 177 14.93 3.01 -9.14
C GLY A 177 15.50 1.74 -9.77
N GLY A 178 16.76 1.45 -9.45
CA GLY A 178 17.46 0.25 -9.95
C GLY A 178 18.10 0.44 -11.33
N THR A 179 19.06 -0.43 -11.64
CA THR A 179 19.84 -0.38 -12.90
C THR A 179 19.51 -1.56 -13.81
N SER A 180 19.83 -2.79 -13.38
CA SER A 180 19.51 -4.03 -14.11
C SER A 180 18.08 -4.51 -13.83
N LEU A 181 17.72 -4.59 -12.54
CA LEU A 181 16.35 -4.80 -12.08
C LEU A 181 15.77 -3.45 -11.71
N GLN A 182 14.81 -2.99 -12.51
CA GLN A 182 14.26 -1.65 -12.41
C GLN A 182 12.93 -1.70 -11.69
N ARG A 183 12.75 -0.80 -10.73
CA ARG A 183 11.53 -0.66 -9.94
C ARG A 183 10.83 0.63 -10.31
N ILE A 184 9.55 0.55 -10.62
CA ILE A 184 8.68 1.72 -10.67
C ILE A 184 7.95 1.80 -9.34
N TYR A 185 7.97 2.97 -8.72
CA TYR A 185 7.27 3.26 -7.48
C TYR A 185 6.11 4.22 -7.75
N GLY A 186 5.06 4.07 -6.96
CA GLY A 186 3.93 4.97 -6.96
C GLY A 186 3.17 4.89 -5.64
N THR A 187 2.21 5.80 -5.47
CA THR A 187 1.29 5.80 -4.33
C THR A 187 -0.14 5.58 -4.79
N CYS A 188 -0.98 5.04 -3.91
CA CYS A 188 -2.38 4.71 -4.17
C CYS A 188 -3.17 4.94 -2.88
N TRP A 189 -4.26 5.71 -2.98
CA TRP A 189 -5.10 6.16 -1.86
C TRP A 189 -6.58 5.85 -2.12
N PRO A 190 -7.42 5.77 -1.08
CA PRO A 190 -8.84 5.46 -1.25
C PRO A 190 -9.61 6.52 -2.04
N SER A 191 -9.17 7.78 -2.00
CA SER A 191 -9.82 8.91 -2.67
C SER A 191 -8.82 9.92 -3.23
N GLN A 192 -9.28 10.74 -4.19
CA GLN A 192 -8.46 11.83 -4.73
C GLN A 192 -8.12 12.86 -3.66
N GLU A 193 -9.05 13.13 -2.73
CA GLU A 193 -8.83 14.04 -1.60
C GLU A 193 -7.67 13.57 -0.72
N GLU A 194 -7.61 12.27 -0.38
CA GLU A 194 -6.51 11.71 0.40
C GLU A 194 -5.18 11.73 -0.36
N LEU A 195 -5.21 11.50 -1.68
CA LEU A 195 -4.02 11.65 -2.51
C LEU A 195 -3.52 13.10 -2.52
N GLU A 196 -4.41 14.10 -2.66
CA GLU A 196 -4.01 15.51 -2.60
C GLU A 196 -3.51 15.91 -1.21
N ARG A 197 -4.13 15.38 -0.14
CA ARG A 197 -3.62 15.57 1.23
C ARG A 197 -2.21 15.00 1.37
N TRP A 198 -1.95 13.79 0.87
CA TRP A 198 -0.61 13.21 0.86
C TRP A 198 0.38 13.96 -0.03
N ARG A 199 -0.07 14.67 -1.06
CA ARG A 199 0.83 15.51 -1.88
C ARG A 199 1.30 16.77 -1.18
N THR A 200 0.61 17.20 -0.12
CA THR A 200 1.08 18.33 0.67
C THR A 200 2.44 17.99 1.30
N PRO A 201 3.39 18.95 1.37
CA PRO A 201 4.70 18.66 1.94
C PRO A 201 4.61 18.12 3.37
N PRO A 202 5.28 16.99 3.69
CA PRO A 202 5.28 16.45 5.03
C PRO A 202 6.13 17.31 5.95
N GLN A 203 5.76 17.36 7.24
CA GLN A 203 6.62 17.91 8.28
C GLN A 203 7.81 16.97 8.56
N VAL A 204 7.56 15.67 8.45
CA VAL A 204 8.52 14.62 8.76
C VAL A 204 8.60 13.59 7.65
N MET A 205 9.82 13.25 7.24
CA MET A 205 10.08 12.11 6.36
C MET A 205 10.89 11.05 7.10
N LEU A 206 10.34 9.84 7.19
CA LEU A 206 11.03 8.68 7.72
C LEU A 206 11.76 7.94 6.61
N VAL A 207 13.01 7.58 6.85
CA VAL A 207 13.86 6.85 5.90
C VAL A 207 14.53 5.67 6.61
N ASN A 208 14.51 4.51 5.96
CA ASN A 208 15.22 3.32 6.42
C ASN A 208 16.55 3.15 5.68
N ILE A 209 17.53 2.53 6.35
CA ILE A 209 18.82 2.17 5.75
C ILE A 209 18.70 0.88 4.93
N ASP A 210 17.92 -0.09 5.41
CA ASP A 210 17.80 -1.44 4.83
C ASP A 210 16.36 -1.97 4.91
N GLU A 211 16.00 -2.90 4.01
CA GLU A 211 14.67 -3.51 3.94
C GLU A 211 14.26 -4.19 5.26
N ARG A 212 15.21 -4.70 6.08
CA ARG A 212 14.92 -5.30 7.41
C ARG A 212 14.28 -4.33 8.40
N GLN A 213 14.38 -3.02 8.17
CA GLN A 213 13.84 -1.97 9.03
C GLN A 213 12.47 -1.45 8.57
N ILE A 214 11.94 -1.95 7.44
CA ILE A 214 10.66 -1.51 6.86
C ILE A 214 9.52 -1.54 7.89
N ALA A 215 9.31 -2.69 8.54
CA ALA A 215 8.20 -2.87 9.47
C ALA A 215 8.25 -1.89 10.66
N PHE A 216 9.45 -1.69 11.22
CA PHE A 216 9.64 -0.73 12.32
C PHE A 216 9.43 0.71 11.84
N THR A 217 10.01 1.08 10.69
CA THR A 217 9.86 2.42 10.12
C THR A 217 8.40 2.76 9.82
N GLN A 218 7.63 1.80 9.27
CA GLN A 218 6.20 1.94 9.05
C GLN A 218 5.43 2.11 10.36
N SER A 219 5.75 1.31 11.39
CA SER A 219 5.13 1.41 12.71
C SER A 219 5.37 2.79 13.34
N VAL A 220 6.59 3.33 13.27
CA VAL A 220 6.88 4.68 13.76
C VAL A 220 6.10 5.74 12.97
N THR A 221 6.06 5.62 11.64
CA THR A 221 5.31 6.55 10.78
C THR A 221 3.84 6.61 11.19
N GLU A 222 3.22 5.45 11.42
CA GLU A 222 1.83 5.35 11.84
C GLU A 222 1.59 5.92 13.24
N GLN A 223 2.51 5.71 14.18
CA GLN A 223 2.43 6.32 15.52
C GLN A 223 2.47 7.86 15.47
N LEU A 224 3.33 8.42 14.60
CA LEU A 224 3.41 9.87 14.38
C LEU A 224 2.11 10.41 13.77
N ARG A 225 1.56 9.73 12.75
CA ARG A 225 0.28 10.11 12.13
C ARG A 225 -0.87 10.11 13.12
N ARG A 226 -0.96 9.08 13.97
CA ARG A 226 -1.97 9.01 15.05
C ARG A 226 -1.83 10.14 16.07
N SER A 227 -0.62 10.65 16.24
CA SER A 227 -0.33 11.80 17.10
C SER A 227 -0.60 13.15 16.40
N GLY A 228 -1.16 13.14 15.18
CA GLY A 228 -1.48 14.34 14.40
C GLY A 228 -0.32 14.90 13.58
N ILE A 229 0.84 14.25 13.56
CA ILE A 229 2.01 14.71 12.81
C ILE A 229 1.85 14.33 11.35
N HIS A 230 2.08 15.29 10.46
CA HIS A 230 2.10 15.04 9.03
C HIS A 230 3.42 14.36 8.61
N ALA A 231 3.45 13.03 8.71
CA ALA A 231 4.62 12.20 8.45
C ALA A 231 4.44 11.33 7.20
N HIS A 232 5.47 11.27 6.35
CA HIS A 232 5.60 10.33 5.22
C HIS A 232 6.76 9.37 5.44
N VAL A 233 6.81 8.32 4.63
CA VAL A 233 7.88 7.33 4.67
C VAL A 233 8.45 7.03 3.29
N ASP A 234 9.77 6.95 3.21
CA ASP A 234 10.52 6.54 2.03
C ASP A 234 11.28 5.23 2.32
N LEU A 235 10.65 4.14 1.85
CA LEU A 235 11.13 2.77 2.02
C LEU A 235 11.83 2.22 0.78
N ARG A 236 12.14 3.07 -0.20
CA ARG A 236 12.76 2.64 -1.46
C ARG A 236 14.09 1.95 -1.17
N ASN A 237 14.44 0.93 -1.95
CA ASN A 237 15.74 0.26 -1.80
C ASN A 237 16.84 1.09 -2.49
N GLU A 238 17.24 2.18 -1.82
CA GLU A 238 18.23 3.14 -2.29
C GLU A 238 19.19 3.53 -1.17
N LYS A 239 20.37 4.04 -1.54
CA LYS A 239 21.37 4.50 -0.57
C LYS A 239 20.77 5.60 0.31
N ILE A 240 20.94 5.49 1.63
CA ILE A 240 20.41 6.46 2.59
C ILE A 240 20.85 7.90 2.29
N ALA A 241 22.10 8.10 1.86
CA ALA A 241 22.61 9.42 1.47
C ALA A 241 21.84 10.04 0.29
N HIS A 242 21.39 9.21 -0.66
CA HIS A 242 20.55 9.67 -1.76
C HIS A 242 19.17 10.10 -1.26
N LYS A 243 18.52 9.28 -0.43
CA LYS A 243 17.21 9.62 0.16
C LYS A 243 17.26 10.93 0.96
N ILE A 244 18.27 11.06 1.84
CA ILE A 244 18.48 12.27 2.65
C ILE A 244 18.60 13.49 1.74
N ARG A 245 19.47 13.43 0.72
CA ARG A 245 19.67 14.54 -0.21
C ARG A 245 18.37 14.94 -0.91
N VAL A 246 17.62 13.97 -1.46
CA VAL A 246 16.36 14.23 -2.16
C VAL A 246 15.35 14.95 -1.27
N HIS A 247 15.20 14.52 -0.01
CA HIS A 247 14.22 15.12 0.89
C HIS A 247 14.69 16.45 1.49
N SER A 248 16.01 16.65 1.68
CA SER A 248 16.59 17.95 2.01
C SER A 248 16.36 18.96 0.87
N GLU A 249 16.55 18.58 -0.39
CA GLU A 249 16.28 19.44 -1.56
C GLU A 249 14.79 19.79 -1.67
N ARG A 250 13.89 18.88 -1.26
CA ARG A 250 12.44 19.13 -1.12
C ARG A 250 12.06 19.95 0.12
N SER A 251 13.05 20.40 0.91
CA SER A 251 12.85 21.21 2.11
C SER A 251 11.94 20.57 3.16
N VAL A 252 11.97 19.23 3.29
CA VAL A 252 11.23 18.54 4.36
C VAL A 252 11.84 18.88 5.72
N PRO A 253 11.11 19.51 6.66
CA PRO A 253 11.70 20.08 7.87
C PRO A 253 12.55 19.09 8.68
N TYR A 254 12.03 17.86 8.89
CA TYR A 254 12.71 16.84 9.67
C TYR A 254 12.83 15.51 8.94
N LEU A 255 14.01 14.90 9.05
CA LEU A 255 14.34 13.58 8.57
C LEU A 255 14.57 12.65 9.77
N LEU A 256 13.82 11.56 9.80
CA LEU A 256 13.94 10.50 10.81
C LEU A 256 14.60 9.28 10.17
N VAL A 257 15.84 9.01 10.56
CA VAL A 257 16.62 7.90 10.03
C VAL A 257 16.47 6.70 10.94
N VAL A 258 16.14 5.56 10.34
CA VAL A 258 16.01 4.26 10.99
C VAL A 258 17.08 3.32 10.45
N GLY A 259 18.05 3.00 11.30
CA GLY A 259 19.00 1.93 11.09
C GLY A 259 18.76 0.73 12.00
N GLU A 260 19.75 -0.16 12.07
CA GLU A 260 19.64 -1.38 12.87
C GLU A 260 19.61 -1.09 14.37
N LYS A 261 20.37 -0.09 14.82
CA LYS A 261 20.43 0.33 16.23
C LYS A 261 19.13 0.98 16.67
N GLU A 262 18.56 1.82 15.81
CA GLU A 262 17.26 2.49 15.99
C GLU A 262 16.14 1.46 16.14
N LYS A 263 16.07 0.48 15.23
CA LYS A 263 15.11 -0.62 15.28
C LYS A 263 15.23 -1.42 16.58
N HIS A 264 16.45 -1.85 16.95
CA HIS A 264 16.66 -2.64 18.17
C HIS A 264 16.40 -1.85 19.45
N GLY A 265 16.73 -0.56 19.47
CA GLY A 265 16.61 0.29 20.64
C GLY A 265 15.26 0.99 20.79
N GLY A 266 14.36 0.87 19.81
CA GLY A 266 13.05 1.55 19.85
C GLY A 266 13.16 3.07 19.79
N PHE A 267 14.13 3.60 19.04
CA PHE A 267 14.36 5.04 18.88
C PHE A 267 14.60 5.40 17.42
N VAL A 268 14.63 6.68 17.08
CA VAL A 268 14.98 7.19 15.75
C VAL A 268 16.08 8.24 15.86
N SER A 269 16.88 8.39 14.79
CA SER A 269 17.84 9.48 14.67
C SER A 269 17.19 10.66 13.95
N VAL A 270 17.12 11.82 14.59
CA VAL A 270 16.36 13.00 14.12
C VAL A 270 17.31 14.05 13.57
N ARG A 271 17.04 14.54 12.37
CA ARG A 271 17.86 15.55 11.68
C ARG A 271 17.00 16.61 11.00
N SER A 272 17.52 17.82 10.83
CA SER A 272 16.87 18.86 10.02
C SER A 272 17.17 18.68 8.52
N CYS A 273 16.40 19.34 7.65
CA CYS A 273 16.77 19.49 6.24
C CYS A 273 18.10 20.23 6.03
N SER A 274 18.47 21.14 6.93
CA SER A 274 19.73 21.91 6.88
C SER A 274 20.96 21.11 7.30
N GLY A 275 20.77 19.87 7.75
CA GLY A 275 21.83 18.94 8.11
C GLY A 275 22.17 18.91 9.60
N GLU A 276 21.52 19.75 10.42
CA GLU A 276 21.60 19.72 11.88
C GLU A 276 21.18 18.34 12.40
N ASP A 277 21.95 17.80 13.33
CA ASP A 277 21.69 16.51 13.95
C ASP A 277 21.17 16.73 15.37
N PHE A 278 19.89 16.39 15.59
CA PHE A 278 19.25 16.47 16.89
C PHE A 278 19.45 15.19 17.72
N GLY A 279 20.20 14.21 17.19
CA GLY A 279 20.56 12.99 17.87
C GLY A 279 19.43 11.95 17.90
N ARG A 280 19.53 11.05 18.88
CA ARG A 280 18.61 9.92 19.03
C ARG A 280 17.48 10.27 19.98
N MET A 281 16.25 10.02 19.55
CA MET A 281 15.05 10.27 20.36
C MET A 281 14.17 9.03 20.39
N LYS A 282 13.61 8.71 21.56
CA LYS A 282 12.54 7.72 21.65
C LYS A 282 11.30 8.22 20.92
N ILE A 283 10.48 7.30 20.41
CA ILE A 283 9.32 7.63 19.58
C ILE A 283 8.37 8.60 20.31
N ASP A 284 8.10 8.38 21.59
CA ASP A 284 7.24 9.26 22.40
C ASP A 284 7.79 10.69 22.54
N GLN A 285 9.13 10.83 22.58
CA GLN A 285 9.80 12.14 22.71
C GLN A 285 9.75 12.92 21.40
N VAL A 286 9.78 12.22 20.26
CA VAL A 286 9.69 12.83 18.93
C VAL A 286 8.39 13.61 18.79
N CYS A 287 7.27 13.09 19.28
CA CYS A 287 5.99 13.79 19.19
C CYS A 287 6.01 15.13 19.91
N GLY A 288 6.56 15.18 21.13
CA GLY A 288 6.71 16.43 21.89
C GLY A 288 7.72 17.40 21.28
N PHE A 289 8.77 16.88 20.64
CA PHE A 289 9.75 17.71 19.93
C PHE A 289 9.14 18.40 18.69
N LEU A 290 8.30 17.69 17.93
CA LEU A 290 7.71 18.20 16.68
C LEU A 290 6.45 19.05 16.88
N HIS A 291 5.77 18.86 18.01
CA HIS A 291 4.68 19.70 18.48
C HIS A 291 5.08 20.31 19.83
N PRO A 292 5.88 21.39 19.84
CA PRO A 292 5.99 22.21 21.02
C PRO A 292 4.62 22.89 21.20
N LYS A 293 3.69 22.25 21.93
CA LYS A 293 2.53 22.98 22.48
C LYS A 293 3.09 24.19 23.22
N ASP A 294 2.59 25.37 22.89
CA ASP A 294 2.64 26.62 23.67
C ASP A 294 3.47 26.52 24.94
N CYS A 295 4.80 26.64 24.82
CA CYS A 295 5.60 27.07 25.96
C CYS A 295 5.20 28.53 26.18
N GLY A 296 4.28 28.72 27.13
CA GLY A 296 3.61 29.98 27.39
C GLY A 296 4.56 31.18 27.40
N VAL A 297 4.13 32.20 26.67
CA VAL A 297 4.27 33.61 27.05
C VAL A 297 2.91 34.25 26.84
#